data_AF-A0A7V9MAU2-F1
#
_entry.id   AF-A0A7V9MAU2-F1
#
_cell.length_a   1.000
_cell.length_b   1.000
_cell.length_c   1.000
_cell.angle_alpha   90.00
_cell.angle_beta   90.00
_cell.angle_gamma   90.00
#
_symmetry.space_group_name_H-M   'P 1'
#
loop_
_entity.id
_entity.type
_entity.pdbx_description
1 polymer ?
#
loop_
_entity_poly.entity_id
_entity_poly.type
_entity_poly.pdbx_seq_one_letter_code
_entity_poly.pdbx_strand_id
1 'polypeptide(L)' 'MPGFIGLPEILLLGLVVLLVFGPKRLPEMGRSMGRGLREFKDSVTGGNGEDDKFSIPDLPGDEPVELPVTRKAERVA' A
#
# COMPACT_ATOMS: atom_id res chain seq x y z
N MET A 1 -37.15 5.11 11.00
CA MET A 1 -36.11 6.16 11.01
C MET A 1 -35.19 5.94 9.82
N PRO A 2 -35.00 6.92 8.91
CA PRO A 2 -34.11 6.75 7.76
C PRO A 2 -32.69 7.06 8.21
N GLY A 3 -31.96 6.05 8.66
CA GLY A 3 -30.74 6.27 9.46
C GLY A 3 -29.45 5.66 8.92
N PHE A 4 -29.51 4.75 7.95
CA PHE A 4 -28.32 4.07 7.49
C PHE A 4 -28.42 3.86 6.00
N ILE A 5 -27.81 4.78 5.24
CA ILE A 5 -27.34 4.47 3.89
C ILE A 5 -26.33 3.36 4.10
N GLY A 6 -26.77 2.13 3.89
CA GLY A 6 -25.94 0.96 4.06
C GLY A 6 -24.98 0.80 2.90
N LEU A 7 -24.09 -0.18 3.03
CA LEU A 7 -23.31 -0.69 1.91
C LEU A 7 -24.15 -0.96 0.64
N PRO A 8 -25.38 -1.52 0.70
CA PRO A 8 -26.15 -1.78 -0.52
C PRO A 8 -26.56 -0.51 -1.28
N GLU A 9 -26.97 0.56 -0.59
CA GLU A 9 -27.33 1.82 -1.25
C GLU A 9 -26.10 2.48 -1.91
N ILE A 10 -24.94 2.44 -1.25
CA ILE A 10 -23.67 2.93 -1.82
C ILE A 10 -23.28 2.11 -3.05
N LEU A 11 -23.43 0.79 -3.01
CA LEU A 11 -23.16 -0.09 -4.16
C LEU A 11 -24.10 0.21 -5.33
N LEU A 12 -25.40 0.44 -5.06
CA LEU A 12 -26.37 0.78 -6.09
C LEU A 12 -26.06 2.14 -6.74
N LEU A 13 -25.73 3.15 -5.94
CA LEU A 13 -25.29 4.45 -6.44
C LEU A 13 -23.98 4.32 -7.25
N GLY A 14 -23.03 3.55 -6.72
CA GLY A 14 -21.77 3.22 -7.38
C GLY A 14 -22.01 2.58 -8.74
N LEU A 15 -22.96 1.65 -8.85
CA LEU A 15 -23.33 0.99 -10.10
C LEU A 15 -23.89 1.97 -11.14
N VAL A 16 -24.74 2.93 -10.72
CA VAL A 16 -25.25 3.97 -11.63
C VAL A 16 -24.11 4.85 -12.15
N VAL A 17 -23.20 5.27 -11.27
CA VAL A 17 -22.00 6.03 -11.65
C VAL A 17 -21.11 5.19 -12.57
N LEU A 18 -20.95 3.90 -12.29
CA LEU A 18 -20.21 2.95 -13.12
C LEU A 18 -20.84 2.77 -14.50
N LEU A 19 -22.16 2.89 -14.63
CA LEU A 19 -22.84 2.86 -15.93
C LEU A 19 -22.55 4.11 -16.76
N VAL A 20 -22.59 5.29 -16.12
CA VAL A 20 -22.38 6.58 -16.80
C VAL A 20 -20.92 6.78 -17.18
N PHE A 21 -20.01 6.55 -16.24
CA PHE A 21 -18.57 6.75 -16.45
C PHE A 21 -17.85 5.50 -16.95
N GLY A 22 -18.37 4.31 -16.69
CA GLY A 22 -17.74 3.04 -17.02
C GLY A 22 -16.84 2.50 -15.89
N PRO A 23 -16.72 1.16 -15.75
CA PRO A 23 -15.93 0.52 -14.69
C PRO A 23 -14.43 0.78 -14.78
N LYS A 24 -13.92 1.19 -15.95
CA LYS A 24 -12.51 1.51 -16.15
C LYS A 24 -12.16 2.95 -15.79
N ARG A 25 -13.09 3.90 -15.92
CA ARG A 25 -12.81 5.33 -15.71
C ARG A 25 -12.74 5.72 -14.24
N LEU A 26 -13.59 5.15 -13.40
CA LEU A 26 -13.59 5.36 -11.95
C LEU A 26 -12.20 5.06 -11.30
N PRO A 27 -11.58 3.89 -11.51
CA PRO A 27 -10.26 3.60 -10.94
C PRO A 27 -9.13 4.41 -11.61
N GLU A 28 -9.26 4.76 -12.88
CA GLU A 28 -8.27 5.58 -13.59
C GLU A 28 -8.22 7.01 -13.01
N MET A 29 -9.40 7.63 -12.82
CA MET A 29 -9.53 8.94 -12.17
C MET A 29 -9.11 8.88 -10.69
N GLY A 30 -9.47 7.81 -9.98
CA GLY A 30 -9.05 7.60 -8.60
C GLY A 30 -7.52 7.49 -8.45
N ARG A 31 -6.83 6.83 -9.38
CA ARG A 31 -5.36 6.74 -9.38
C ARG A 31 -4.70 8.09 -9.64
N SER A 32 -5.21 8.89 -10.58
CA SER A 32 -4.65 10.22 -10.85
C SER A 32 -4.90 11.18 -9.70
N MET A 33 -6.12 11.19 -9.14
CA MET A 33 -6.46 11.99 -7.96
C MET A 33 -5.69 11.53 -6.71
N GLY A 34 -5.50 10.22 -6.53
CA GLY A 34 -4.78 9.66 -5.40
C GLY A 34 -3.31 10.07 -5.37
N ARG A 35 -2.63 10.14 -6.53
CA ARG A 35 -1.27 10.68 -6.61
C ARG A 35 -1.21 12.16 -6.22
N GLY A 36 -2.11 12.98 -6.76
CA GLY A 36 -2.17 14.40 -6.40
C GLY A 36 -2.48 14.63 -4.91
N LEU A 37 -3.38 13.83 -4.33
CA LEU A 37 -3.69 13.90 -2.91
C LEU A 37 -2.52 13.41 -2.04
N ARG A 38 -1.76 12.41 -2.50
CA ARG A 38 -0.55 11.93 -1.84
C ARG A 38 0.53 13.02 -1.80
N GLU A 39 0.83 13.64 -2.95
CA GLU A 39 1.77 14.76 -3.06
C GLU A 39 1.33 15.98 -2.24
N PHE A 40 0.02 16.28 -2.25
CA PHE A 40 -0.58 17.33 -1.44
C PHE A 40 -0.40 17.05 0.06
N LYS A 41 -0.73 15.84 0.51
CA LYS A 41 -0.53 15.42 1.90
C LYS A 41 0.96 15.50 2.29
N ASP A 42 1.85 15.01 1.44
CA ASP A 42 3.28 14.97 1.73
C ASP A 42 3.88 16.39 1.83
N SER A 43 3.36 17.34 1.03
CA SER A 43 3.72 18.77 1.10
C SER A 43 3.15 19.47 2.34
N VAL A 44 1.93 19.13 2.75
CA VAL A 44 1.25 19.73 3.91
C VAL A 44 1.78 19.16 5.24
N THR A 45 2.16 17.88 5.27
CA THR A 45 2.64 17.18 6.47
C THR A 45 4.16 17.27 6.65
N GLY A 46 4.90 17.89 5.71
CA GLY A 46 6.33 18.14 5.87
C GLY A 46 7.19 16.87 5.79
N GLY A 47 6.88 16.00 4.82
CA GLY A 47 7.81 14.97 4.31
C GLY A 47 8.37 14.00 5.34
N ASN A 48 7.59 13.00 5.75
CA ASN A 48 8.11 11.69 6.19
C ASN A 48 7.20 10.62 5.59
N GLY A 49 7.46 10.30 4.34
CA GLY A 49 6.78 9.25 3.62
C GLY A 49 7.83 8.48 2.86
N GLU A 50 8.66 7.73 3.59
CA GLU A 50 9.42 6.60 3.05
C GLU A 50 8.40 5.65 2.41
N ASP A 51 8.18 5.87 1.13
CA ASP A 51 7.57 4.93 0.21
C ASP A 51 8.58 3.79 -0.02
N ASP A 52 8.75 2.98 1.04
CA ASP A 52 9.15 1.59 0.90
C ASP A 52 8.13 0.95 -0.02
N LYS A 53 8.46 0.95 -1.31
CA LYS A 53 7.93 -0.01 -2.24
C LYS A 53 8.10 -1.35 -1.54
N PHE A 54 6.97 -1.94 -1.15
CA PHE A 54 6.86 -3.34 -0.78
C PHE A 54 7.23 -4.16 -2.02
N SER A 55 8.51 -4.10 -2.38
CA SER A 55 9.19 -5.08 -3.18
C SER A 55 9.28 -6.22 -2.20
N ILE A 56 8.44 -7.24 -2.37
CA ILE A 56 8.68 -8.52 -1.74
C ILE A 56 10.16 -8.81 -2.06
N PRO A 57 11.06 -8.85 -1.07
CA PRO A 57 12.44 -9.26 -1.34
C PRO A 57 12.31 -10.60 -2.04
N ASP A 58 12.95 -10.75 -3.19
CA ASP A 58 13.11 -12.06 -3.82
C ASP A 58 13.87 -12.89 -2.79
N LEU A 59 13.11 -13.66 -1.99
CA LEU A 59 13.67 -14.49 -0.94
C LEU A 59 14.61 -15.45 -1.67
N PRO A 60 15.93 -15.44 -1.40
CA PRO A 60 16.83 -16.40 -2.02
C PRO A 60 16.29 -17.78 -1.68
N GLY A 61 15.76 -18.46 -2.70
CA GLY A 61 15.16 -19.77 -2.56
C GLY A 61 16.20 -20.73 -2.03
N ASP A 62 15.83 -21.48 -0.99
CA ASP A 62 16.47 -22.73 -0.58
C ASP A 62 18.01 -22.75 -0.46
N GLU A 63 18.66 -21.62 -0.19
CA GLU A 63 20.05 -21.65 0.27
C GLU A 63 20.05 -21.76 1.80
N PRO A 64 20.42 -22.91 2.39
CA PRO A 64 20.48 -23.04 3.83
C PRO A 64 21.47 -22.02 4.38
N VAL A 65 20.97 -21.11 5.20
CA VAL A 65 21.73 -20.05 5.86
C VAL A 65 22.82 -20.69 6.74
N GLU A 66 24.04 -20.80 6.22
CA GLU A 66 25.19 -21.19 7.02
C GLU A 66 25.63 -19.97 7.85
N LEU A 67 25.16 -19.92 9.10
CA LEU A 67 25.55 -18.87 10.03
C LEU A 67 27.06 -18.97 10.32
N PRO A 68 27.86 -17.92 10.08
CA PRO A 68 29.24 -17.89 10.54
C PRO A 68 29.23 -17.87 12.07
N VAL A 69 29.55 -19.00 12.71
CA VAL A 69 29.79 -19.06 14.15
C VAL A 69 31.07 -18.28 14.44
N THR A 70 30.91 -17.00 14.74
CA THR A 70 32.01 -16.10 15.07
C THR A 70 32.68 -16.53 16.37
N ARG A 71 33.93 -16.96 16.19
CA ARG A 71 35.03 -17.11 17.14
C ARG A 71 34.93 -16.15 18.35
N LYS A 72 34.77 -16.71 19.56
CA LYS A 72 35.04 -16.05 20.85
C LYS A 72 35.63 -17.05 21.84
N ALA A 73 36.96 -17.17 21.84
CA ALA A 73 37.73 -17.71 22.96
C ALA A 73 39.20 -17.25 22.84
N GLU A 74 39.39 -15.94 22.68
CA GLU A 74 40.65 -15.31 23.04
C GLU A 74 40.51 -14.85 24.49
N ARG A 75 40.84 -15.73 25.43
CA ARG A 75 41.35 -15.36 26.76
C ARG A 75 42.20 -16.52 27.26
N VAL A 76 43.33 -16.14 27.85
CA VAL A 76 44.20 -16.89 28.76
C VAL A 76 45.24 -17.82 28.11
N ALA A 77 46.39 -17.25 27.78
CA ALA A 77 47.70 -17.83 28.08
C ALA A 77 48.69 -16.69 28.35
#